data_AF-A0A661D4R6-F1
#
_entry.id   AF-A0A661D4R6-F1
#
_cell.length_a   1.000
_cell.length_b   1.000
_cell.length_c   1.000
_cell.angle_alpha   90.00
_cell.angle_beta   90.00
_cell.angle_gamma   90.00
#
_symmetry.space_group_name_H-M   'P 1'
#
loop_
_entity.id
_entity.type
_entity.pdbx_description
1 polymer ?
#
loop_
_entity_poly.entity_id
_entity_poly.type
_entity_poly.pdbx_seq_one_letter_code
_entity_poly.pdbx_strand_id
1 'polypeptide(L)'
;MSRSEFDVEIGYAISTENGDVLVSQLSGAAAPGGDTGPQDDAGIGSIYQRTDGGLYRKITDTNATSDWFLMDQAADPNNYSRQTGVTTNVVLDSVVVDDVLASEWEIHVFEEATPANVKAVKIWATHDGSAAADAVNVDDTSYAKLRLGANFNVDLLVTLTGAAGAQVMQLSVTSSTAGVTVTSRRNDVKAP
;
A
#
# COMPACT_ATOMS: atom_id res chain seq x y z
N MET A 1 19.88 -9.15 39.51
CA MET A 1 18.46 -9.37 39.18
C MET A 1 18.41 -10.34 38.01
N SER A 2 18.01 -11.59 38.24
CA SER A 2 17.76 -12.54 37.15
C SER A 2 16.43 -12.19 36.51
N ARG A 3 16.39 -12.11 35.18
CA ARG A 3 15.14 -12.01 34.43
C ARG A 3 14.64 -13.43 34.18
N SER A 4 13.38 -13.71 34.50
CA SER A 4 12.72 -14.94 34.07
C SER A 4 12.09 -14.63 32.72
N GLU A 5 12.47 -15.39 31.71
CA GLU A 5 11.83 -15.36 30.39
C GLU A 5 10.54 -16.19 30.46
N PHE A 6 9.50 -15.76 29.73
CA PHE A 6 8.28 -16.54 29.53
C PHE A 6 8.14 -16.78 28.03
N ASP A 7 8.17 -18.05 27.62
CA ASP A 7 8.05 -18.42 26.22
C ASP A 7 6.57 -18.66 25.89
N VAL A 8 6.08 -18.01 24.84
CA VAL A 8 4.72 -18.18 24.33
C VAL A 8 4.82 -18.72 22.91
N GLU A 9 4.40 -19.96 22.71
CA GLU A 9 4.57 -20.67 21.43
C GLU A 9 3.56 -20.22 20.36
N ILE A 10 2.35 -19.84 20.75
CA ILE A 10 1.25 -19.52 19.82
C ILE A 10 0.76 -18.09 20.00
N GLY A 11 0.47 -17.68 21.23
CA GLY A 11 -0.09 -16.36 21.50
C GLY A 11 -0.64 -16.18 22.91
N TYR A 12 -1.13 -14.97 23.20
CA TYR A 12 -1.89 -14.65 24.40
C TYR A 12 -3.15 -13.87 24.05
N ALA A 13 -4.20 -14.06 24.85
CA ALA A 13 -5.50 -13.43 24.65
C ALA A 13 -5.85 -12.50 25.82
N ILE A 14 -6.59 -11.44 25.52
CA ILE A 14 -7.23 -10.57 26.49
C ILE A 14 -8.73 -10.88 26.44
N SER A 15 -9.26 -11.38 27.54
CA SER A 15 -10.70 -11.69 27.69
C SER A 15 -11.36 -10.72 28.65
N THR A 16 -12.68 -10.61 28.54
CA THR A 16 -13.49 -10.07 29.65
C THR A 16 -13.38 -10.99 30.87
N GLU A 17 -13.64 -10.45 32.07
CA GLU A 17 -13.66 -11.26 33.29
C GLU A 17 -14.72 -12.37 33.17
N ASN A 18 -14.26 -13.62 33.05
CA ASN A 18 -15.09 -14.83 32.87
C ASN A 18 -15.96 -14.83 31.59
N GLY A 19 -15.53 -14.15 30.53
CA GLY A 19 -16.32 -14.05 29.30
C GLY A 19 -15.50 -14.18 28.03
N ASP A 20 -16.02 -13.57 26.97
CA ASP A 20 -15.51 -13.70 25.62
C ASP A 20 -14.09 -13.13 25.47
N VAL A 21 -13.34 -13.72 24.53
CA VAL A 21 -12.06 -13.20 24.07
C VAL A 21 -12.30 -11.91 23.30
N LEU A 22 -11.62 -10.83 23.70
CA LEU A 22 -11.72 -9.54 23.03
C LEU A 22 -10.70 -9.45 21.89
N VAL A 23 -9.43 -9.66 22.21
CA VAL A 23 -8.33 -9.62 21.25
C VAL A 23 -7.28 -10.66 21.61
N SER A 24 -6.58 -11.17 20.60
CA SER A 24 -5.45 -12.08 20.76
C SER A 24 -4.23 -11.55 20.03
N GLN A 25 -3.04 -11.81 20.58
CA GLN A 25 -1.80 -11.75 19.82
C GLN A 25 -1.40 -13.18 19.50
N LEU A 26 -1.32 -13.51 18.21
CA LEU A 26 -1.08 -14.84 17.69
C LEU A 26 0.17 -14.84 16.81
N SER A 27 0.73 -16.02 16.54
CA SER A 27 1.83 -16.20 15.59
C SER A 27 1.73 -17.50 14.81
N GLY A 28 2.33 -17.54 13.61
CA GLY A 28 2.35 -18.75 12.79
C GLY A 28 3.02 -18.56 11.42
N ALA A 29 3.19 -19.64 10.66
CA ALA A 29 3.88 -19.58 9.37
C ALA A 29 2.95 -19.23 8.18
N ALA A 30 1.69 -19.69 8.25
CA ALA A 30 0.68 -19.46 7.21
C ALA A 30 0.12 -18.03 7.27
N ALA A 31 -0.47 -17.58 6.16
CA ALA A 31 -1.31 -16.38 6.16
C ALA A 31 -2.49 -16.59 7.11
N PRO A 32 -2.92 -15.58 7.88
CA PRO A 32 -4.01 -15.74 8.82
C PRO A 32 -5.38 -15.79 8.11
N GLY A 33 -6.28 -16.61 8.67
CA GLY A 33 -7.67 -16.74 8.26
C GLY A 33 -7.92 -17.70 7.09
N GLY A 34 -9.19 -18.04 6.88
CA GLY A 34 -9.64 -18.90 5.78
C GLY A 34 -9.40 -20.39 6.00
N ASP A 35 -9.01 -20.77 7.21
CA ASP A 35 -8.97 -22.15 7.68
C ASP A 35 -10.04 -22.37 8.78
N THR A 36 -9.79 -23.29 9.72
CA THR A 36 -10.63 -23.45 10.94
C THR A 36 -9.73 -23.25 12.16
N GLY A 37 -8.79 -22.32 12.03
CA GLY A 37 -7.70 -22.13 12.97
C GLY A 37 -8.04 -21.11 14.07
N PRO A 38 -7.19 -20.99 15.11
CA PRO A 38 -7.33 -19.97 16.14
C PRO A 38 -7.33 -18.52 15.60
N GLN A 39 -6.84 -18.31 14.37
CA GLN A 39 -6.91 -17.03 13.67
C GLN A 39 -8.36 -16.68 13.27
N ASP A 40 -9.17 -17.65 12.91
CA ASP A 40 -10.59 -17.42 12.56
C ASP A 40 -11.40 -17.09 13.81
N ASP A 41 -11.11 -17.73 14.95
CA ASP A 41 -11.79 -17.46 16.23
C ASP A 41 -11.32 -16.16 16.92
N ALA A 42 -10.26 -15.51 16.43
CA ALA A 42 -9.72 -14.29 17.03
C ALA A 42 -10.68 -13.11 16.88
N GLY A 43 -10.92 -12.32 17.93
CA GLY A 43 -11.76 -11.13 17.84
C GLY A 43 -11.17 -10.03 16.92
N ILE A 44 -12.01 -9.15 16.40
CA ILE A 44 -11.58 -7.95 15.65
C ILE A 44 -10.60 -7.13 16.49
N GLY A 45 -9.50 -6.66 15.89
CA GLY A 45 -8.42 -5.94 16.57
C GLY A 45 -7.27 -6.83 17.04
N SER A 46 -7.40 -8.15 16.93
CA SER A 46 -6.31 -9.11 17.17
C SER A 46 -5.12 -8.87 16.25
N ILE A 47 -3.92 -9.23 16.72
CA ILE A 47 -2.66 -9.14 16.00
C ILE A 47 -2.15 -10.54 15.66
N TYR A 48 -1.66 -10.73 14.45
CA TYR A 48 -1.02 -11.99 14.03
C TYR A 48 0.36 -11.71 13.46
N GLN A 49 1.39 -12.31 14.04
CA GLN A 49 2.78 -12.18 13.59
C GLN A 49 3.21 -13.43 12.84
N ARG A 50 3.53 -13.28 11.55
CA ARG A 50 4.06 -14.36 10.74
C ARG A 50 5.54 -14.59 11.02
N THR A 51 5.98 -15.83 10.87
CA THR A 51 7.39 -16.21 11.00
C THR A 51 8.29 -15.58 9.94
N ASP A 52 7.71 -15.10 8.83
CA ASP A 52 8.43 -14.35 7.80
C ASP A 52 8.53 -12.84 8.09
N GLY A 53 7.99 -12.38 9.22
CA GLY A 53 8.01 -10.98 9.66
C GLY A 53 6.74 -10.19 9.36
N GLY A 54 5.78 -10.75 8.60
CA GLY A 54 4.52 -10.06 8.33
C GLY A 54 3.68 -9.86 9.59
N LEU A 55 3.27 -8.62 9.87
CA LEU A 55 2.40 -8.29 11.01
C LEU A 55 0.99 -7.97 10.52
N TYR A 56 -0.03 -8.65 11.01
CA TYR A 56 -1.41 -8.50 10.57
C TYR A 56 -2.30 -8.02 11.71
N ARG A 57 -3.35 -7.27 11.39
CA ARG A 57 -4.44 -6.92 12.31
C ARG A 57 -5.78 -7.38 11.76
N LYS A 58 -6.59 -8.07 12.56
CA LYS A 58 -7.95 -8.47 12.16
C LYS A 58 -8.88 -7.26 12.11
N ILE A 59 -9.59 -7.06 11.00
CA ILE A 59 -10.46 -5.89 10.74
C ILE A 59 -11.94 -6.28 10.56
N THR A 60 -12.22 -7.51 10.15
CA THR A 60 -13.58 -8.07 10.02
C THR A 60 -13.60 -9.50 10.55
N ASP A 61 -14.77 -10.11 10.67
CA ASP A 61 -14.94 -11.43 11.26
C ASP A 61 -15.88 -12.29 10.41
N THR A 62 -15.38 -12.71 9.25
CA THR A 62 -16.13 -13.50 8.26
C THR A 62 -15.47 -14.86 7.98
N ASN A 63 -14.46 -15.22 8.78
CA ASN A 63 -13.63 -16.42 8.64
C ASN A 63 -12.96 -16.50 7.25
N ALA A 64 -12.47 -15.37 6.76
CA ALA A 64 -11.81 -15.25 5.48
C ALA A 64 -10.41 -14.64 5.64
N THR A 65 -9.49 -14.96 4.72
CA THR A 65 -8.16 -14.31 4.68
C THR A 65 -8.25 -12.79 4.52
N SER A 66 -9.31 -12.29 3.88
CA SER A 66 -9.61 -10.86 3.75
C SER A 66 -9.92 -10.16 5.07
N ASP A 67 -10.16 -10.90 6.16
CA ASP A 67 -10.37 -10.34 7.49
C ASP A 67 -9.11 -9.75 8.10
N TRP A 68 -7.94 -10.08 7.56
CA TRP A 68 -6.65 -9.71 8.12
C TRP A 68 -5.92 -8.69 7.25
N PHE A 69 -5.64 -7.53 7.85
CA PHE A 69 -4.91 -6.45 7.25
C PHE A 69 -3.41 -6.60 7.54
N LEU A 70 -2.59 -6.83 6.52
CA LEU A 70 -1.13 -6.83 6.67
C LEU A 70 -0.65 -5.40 6.93
N MET A 71 -0.20 -5.14 8.16
CA MET A 71 0.28 -3.84 8.65
C MET A 71 1.56 -3.38 7.95
N ASP A 72 2.25 -4.26 7.22
CA ASP A 72 3.42 -3.93 6.38
C ASP A 72 3.05 -3.68 4.90
N GLN A 73 1.81 -3.99 4.47
CA GLN A 73 1.42 -3.92 3.06
C GLN A 73 0.25 -2.98 2.77
N ALA A 74 -0.29 -2.29 3.76
CA ALA A 74 -1.23 -1.22 3.52
C ALA A 74 -1.12 -0.15 4.62
N ALA A 75 -0.97 1.09 4.18
CA ALA A 75 -0.67 2.26 4.99
C ALA A 75 0.68 2.22 5.72
N ASP A 76 1.78 2.13 4.96
CA ASP A 76 2.92 2.97 5.35
C ASP A 76 2.33 4.38 5.57
N PRO A 77 2.53 5.05 6.72
CA PRO A 77 2.05 6.42 6.93
C PRO A 77 2.50 7.40 5.83
N ASN A 78 3.46 6.98 5.01
CA ASN A 78 3.95 7.74 3.88
C ASN A 78 3.33 7.34 2.52
N ASN A 79 2.46 6.33 2.40
CA ASN A 79 1.89 5.88 1.11
C ASN A 79 2.96 5.63 0.02
N TYR A 80 3.92 4.73 0.29
CA TYR A 80 4.92 4.37 -0.71
C TYR A 80 4.45 3.21 -1.61
N SER A 81 4.71 3.33 -2.91
CA SER A 81 4.54 2.24 -3.89
C SER A 81 5.86 2.02 -4.63
N ARG A 82 6.19 0.77 -4.98
CA ARG A 82 7.45 0.44 -5.66
C ARG A 82 7.22 -0.57 -6.78
N GLN A 83 7.83 -0.30 -7.93
CA GLN A 83 7.89 -1.19 -9.08
C GLN A 83 9.35 -1.40 -9.49
N THR A 84 9.74 -2.62 -9.84
CA THR A 84 11.11 -2.98 -10.25
C THR A 84 11.09 -3.56 -11.65
N GLY A 85 12.19 -3.49 -12.40
CA GLY A 85 12.26 -4.08 -13.74
C GLY A 85 11.25 -3.53 -14.75
N VAL A 86 10.83 -2.26 -14.61
CA VAL A 86 9.84 -1.64 -15.49
C VAL A 86 10.37 -1.59 -16.92
N THR A 87 9.64 -2.19 -17.86
CA THR A 87 9.93 -2.18 -19.31
C THR A 87 8.70 -1.93 -20.18
N THR A 88 7.52 -2.04 -19.60
CA THR A 88 6.22 -1.76 -20.21
C THR A 88 5.41 -0.90 -19.24
N ASN A 89 4.25 -0.43 -19.68
CA ASN A 89 3.35 0.29 -18.80
C ASN A 89 2.92 -0.59 -17.62
N VAL A 90 3.15 -0.10 -16.40
CA VAL A 90 2.69 -0.71 -15.16
C VAL A 90 2.02 0.34 -14.28
N VAL A 91 0.99 -0.06 -13.54
CA VAL A 91 0.38 0.80 -12.52
C VAL A 91 1.34 0.87 -11.33
N LEU A 92 1.77 2.07 -10.99
CA LEU A 92 2.65 2.33 -9.85
C LEU A 92 1.84 2.59 -8.60
N ASP A 93 0.79 3.42 -8.71
CA ASP A 93 -0.06 3.79 -7.59
C ASP A 93 -1.48 4.15 -8.07
N SER A 94 -2.47 4.04 -7.18
CA SER A 94 -3.86 4.44 -7.46
C SER A 94 -4.60 4.93 -6.22
N VAL A 95 -5.54 5.84 -6.44
CA VAL A 95 -6.41 6.42 -5.41
C VAL A 95 -7.85 6.49 -5.91
N VAL A 96 -8.81 6.20 -5.03
CA VAL A 96 -10.24 6.30 -5.36
C VAL A 96 -10.61 7.76 -5.51
N VAL A 97 -11.28 8.10 -6.61
CA VAL A 97 -11.70 9.46 -6.96
C VAL A 97 -12.62 10.04 -5.89
N ASP A 98 -13.52 9.24 -5.32
CA ASP A 98 -14.47 9.69 -4.29
C ASP A 98 -13.80 10.13 -2.98
N ASP A 99 -12.59 9.65 -2.71
CA ASP A 99 -11.88 9.88 -1.44
C ASP A 99 -10.97 11.12 -1.47
N VAL A 100 -10.72 11.70 -2.64
CA VAL A 100 -9.74 12.78 -2.82
C VAL A 100 -10.27 13.89 -3.72
N LEU A 101 -9.73 15.08 -3.54
CA LEU A 101 -9.89 16.21 -4.47
C LEU A 101 -8.68 16.32 -5.40
N ALA A 102 -7.51 15.92 -4.91
CA ALA A 102 -6.25 15.95 -5.62
C ALA A 102 -5.23 15.01 -4.95
N SER A 103 -4.22 14.61 -5.70
CA SER A 103 -3.08 13.84 -5.19
C SER A 103 -1.76 14.36 -5.72
N GLU A 104 -0.74 14.35 -4.86
CA GLU A 104 0.65 14.60 -5.20
C GLU A 104 1.44 13.31 -5.08
N TRP A 105 2.21 12.97 -6.13
CA TRP A 105 3.19 11.91 -6.11
C TRP A 105 4.61 12.47 -6.11
N GLU A 106 5.42 12.04 -5.15
CA GLU A 106 6.88 12.22 -5.17
C GLU A 106 7.52 10.94 -5.68
N ILE A 107 8.27 11.04 -6.78
CA ILE A 107 8.73 9.88 -7.54
C ILE A 107 10.25 9.88 -7.57
N HIS A 108 10.84 8.73 -7.26
CA HIS A 108 12.27 8.45 -7.38
C HIS A 108 12.48 7.25 -8.29
N VAL A 109 13.38 7.39 -9.26
CA VAL A 109 13.64 6.39 -10.29
C VAL A 109 15.14 6.16 -10.42
N PHE A 110 15.58 4.91 -10.53
CA PHE A 110 16.95 4.60 -10.88
C PHE A 110 17.05 3.42 -11.85
N GLU A 111 18.12 3.39 -12.63
CA GLU A 111 18.47 2.29 -13.52
C GLU A 111 19.24 1.22 -12.74
N GLU A 112 18.75 -0.01 -12.70
CA GLU A 112 19.33 -1.12 -11.92
C GLU A 112 20.73 -1.50 -12.43
N ALA A 113 20.94 -1.48 -13.75
CA ALA A 113 22.24 -1.75 -14.36
C ALA A 113 23.28 -0.66 -14.06
N THR A 114 22.83 0.58 -13.85
CA THR A 114 23.69 1.74 -13.57
C THR A 114 23.06 2.61 -12.46
N PRO A 115 23.15 2.24 -11.17
CA PRO A 115 22.40 2.92 -10.09
C PRO A 115 22.73 4.40 -9.87
N ALA A 116 23.81 4.91 -10.48
CA ALA A 116 24.13 6.34 -10.50
C ALA A 116 23.22 7.16 -11.43
N ASN A 117 22.49 6.50 -12.34
CA ASN A 117 21.50 7.13 -13.20
C ASN A 117 20.17 7.23 -12.45
N VAL A 118 19.87 8.44 -11.99
CA VAL A 118 18.72 8.71 -11.12
C VAL A 118 17.86 9.83 -11.68
N LYS A 119 16.54 9.70 -11.54
CA LYS A 119 15.57 10.77 -11.79
C LYS A 119 14.66 10.94 -10.58
N ALA A 120 14.31 12.18 -10.27
CA ALA A 120 13.28 12.49 -9.30
C ALA A 120 12.33 13.55 -9.85
N VAL A 121 11.04 13.43 -9.52
CA VAL A 121 9.99 14.35 -10.01
C VAL A 121 8.82 14.35 -9.04
N LYS A 122 8.13 15.48 -8.96
CA LYS A 122 6.82 15.58 -8.32
C LYS A 122 5.72 15.74 -9.37
N ILE A 123 4.59 15.08 -9.17
CA ILE A 123 3.40 15.21 -10.00
C ILE A 123 2.24 15.60 -9.11
N TRP A 124 1.57 16.70 -9.42
CA TRP A 124 0.31 17.08 -8.81
C TRP A 124 -0.82 16.83 -9.80
N ALA A 125 -1.87 16.11 -9.40
CA ALA A 125 -3.02 15.85 -10.25
C ALA A 125 -4.35 16.11 -9.53
N THR A 126 -5.37 16.45 -10.31
CA THR A 126 -6.74 16.72 -9.88
C THR A 126 -7.72 16.12 -10.87
N HIS A 127 -8.95 15.87 -10.45
CA HIS A 127 -10.05 15.42 -11.32
C HIS A 127 -11.30 16.29 -11.16
N ASP A 128 -12.29 16.09 -12.03
CA ASP A 128 -13.60 16.77 -11.98
C ASP A 128 -14.73 15.92 -11.36
N GLY A 129 -14.41 14.73 -10.85
CA GLY A 129 -15.37 13.83 -10.18
C GLY A 129 -15.76 14.24 -8.75
N SER A 130 -16.77 13.55 -8.22
CA SER A 130 -17.29 13.70 -6.86
C SER A 130 -17.94 12.39 -6.38
N ALA A 131 -18.24 12.29 -5.07
CA ALA A 131 -18.93 11.12 -4.51
C ALA A 131 -20.31 10.79 -5.15
N ALA A 132 -20.88 11.70 -5.94
CA ALA A 132 -22.16 11.50 -6.64
C ALA A 132 -22.01 11.33 -8.16
N ALA A 133 -20.82 11.57 -8.73
CA ALA A 133 -20.60 11.55 -10.17
C ALA A 133 -19.14 11.26 -10.51
N ASP A 134 -18.94 10.30 -11.41
CA ASP A 134 -17.64 9.92 -11.96
C ASP A 134 -16.91 11.13 -12.56
N ALA A 135 -15.59 11.18 -12.34
CA ALA A 135 -14.70 12.06 -13.07
C ALA A 135 -14.69 11.69 -14.55
N VAL A 136 -14.68 12.70 -15.41
CA VAL A 136 -14.50 12.55 -16.86
C VAL A 136 -13.10 12.99 -17.26
N ASN A 137 -12.50 13.92 -16.50
CA ASN A 137 -11.22 14.50 -16.81
C ASN A 137 -10.29 14.41 -15.60
N VAL A 138 -9.01 14.17 -15.90
CA VAL A 138 -7.89 14.35 -14.98
C VAL A 138 -6.93 15.33 -15.63
N ASP A 139 -6.39 16.24 -14.82
CA ASP A 139 -5.33 17.15 -15.23
C ASP A 139 -4.17 17.02 -14.25
N ASP A 140 -2.95 17.16 -14.76
CA ASP A 140 -1.75 16.98 -13.97
C ASP A 140 -0.64 17.96 -14.38
N THR A 141 0.24 18.25 -13.43
CA THR A 141 1.45 19.01 -13.67
C THR A 141 2.64 18.34 -13.02
N SER A 142 3.75 18.29 -13.75
CA SER A 142 5.00 17.71 -13.29
C SER A 142 6.04 18.79 -13.03
N TYR A 143 6.61 18.79 -11.83
CA TYR A 143 7.52 19.82 -11.36
C TYR A 143 8.66 19.23 -10.52
N ALA A 144 9.62 20.08 -10.11
CA ALA A 144 10.82 19.65 -9.36
C ALA A 144 11.58 18.48 -10.03
N LYS A 145 11.73 18.54 -11.36
CA LYS A 145 12.40 17.50 -12.16
C LYS A 145 13.91 17.57 -11.98
N LEU A 146 14.48 16.55 -11.34
CA LEU A 146 15.91 16.41 -11.06
C LEU A 146 16.47 15.16 -11.76
N ARG A 147 17.74 15.23 -12.17
CA ARG A 147 18.45 14.10 -12.80
C ARG A 147 19.91 14.07 -12.34
N LEU A 148 20.40 12.86 -12.07
CA LEU A 148 21.82 12.57 -11.85
C LEU A 148 22.27 11.46 -12.82
N GLY A 149 23.53 11.49 -13.25
CA GLY A 149 24.09 10.50 -14.17
C GLY A 149 23.65 10.68 -15.63
N ALA A 150 23.71 9.58 -16.39
CA ALA A 150 23.27 9.52 -17.77
C ALA A 150 21.74 9.53 -17.89
N ASN A 151 21.23 9.90 -19.06
CA ASN A 151 19.80 9.88 -19.31
C ASN A 151 19.32 8.46 -19.65
N PHE A 152 18.22 8.05 -19.04
CA PHE A 152 17.46 6.84 -19.38
C PHE A 152 15.98 7.21 -19.58
N ASN A 153 15.24 6.48 -20.40
CA ASN A 153 13.90 6.89 -20.83
C ASN A 153 12.84 6.36 -19.88
N VAL A 154 12.09 7.25 -19.23
CA VAL A 154 10.99 6.90 -18.31
C VAL A 154 9.88 7.90 -18.53
N ASP A 155 8.67 7.38 -18.72
CA ASP A 155 7.44 8.13 -18.89
C ASP A 155 6.52 7.84 -17.71
N LEU A 156 5.97 8.92 -17.16
CA LEU A 156 5.02 8.89 -16.04
C LEU A 156 3.72 9.47 -16.56
N LEU A 157 2.60 8.80 -16.25
CA LEU A 157 1.30 9.16 -16.79
C LEU A 157 0.24 9.04 -15.69
N VAL A 158 -0.57 10.09 -15.54
CA VAL A 158 -1.77 10.05 -14.70
C VAL A 158 -3.00 9.80 -15.59
N THR A 159 -3.85 8.86 -15.20
CA THR A 159 -5.10 8.55 -15.92
C THR A 159 -6.25 8.26 -14.96
N LEU A 160 -7.48 8.29 -15.47
CA LEU A 160 -8.66 7.75 -14.80
C LEU A 160 -8.96 6.35 -15.35
N THR A 161 -9.39 5.45 -14.48
CA THR A 161 -9.92 4.14 -14.86
C THR A 161 -11.04 3.71 -13.90
N GLY A 162 -11.85 2.75 -14.31
CA GLY A 162 -13.04 2.33 -13.56
C GLY A 162 -14.25 3.25 -13.80
N ALA A 163 -15.29 3.03 -13.01
CA ALA A 163 -16.57 3.74 -13.05
C ALA A 163 -17.27 3.64 -11.68
N ALA A 164 -18.22 4.54 -11.42
CA ALA A 164 -18.92 4.67 -10.14
C ALA A 164 -17.92 4.76 -8.95
N GLY A 165 -18.32 4.28 -7.77
CA GLY A 165 -17.45 4.28 -6.58
C GLY A 165 -16.21 3.38 -6.65
N ALA A 166 -15.93 2.78 -7.81
CA ALA A 166 -14.69 2.06 -8.09
C ALA A 166 -13.78 2.82 -9.08
N GLN A 167 -14.14 4.07 -9.43
CA GLN A 167 -13.28 4.90 -10.27
C GLN A 167 -12.04 5.34 -9.49
N VAL A 168 -10.88 5.19 -10.13
CA VAL A 168 -9.59 5.54 -9.54
C VAL A 168 -8.79 6.47 -10.46
N MET A 169 -8.09 7.41 -9.84
CA MET A 169 -6.99 8.14 -10.46
C MET A 169 -5.70 7.35 -10.24
N GLN A 170 -5.01 7.00 -11.32
CA GLN A 170 -3.85 6.11 -11.28
C GLN A 170 -2.60 6.79 -11.84
N LEU A 171 -1.47 6.59 -11.16
CA LEU A 171 -0.14 6.89 -11.66
C LEU A 171 0.44 5.61 -12.28
N SER A 172 0.77 5.68 -13.56
CA SER A 172 1.45 4.61 -14.29
C SER A 172 2.85 5.04 -14.71
N VAL A 173 3.72 4.05 -14.89
CA VAL A 173 5.10 4.25 -15.35
C VAL A 173 5.43 3.29 -16.48
N THR A 174 6.13 3.81 -17.48
CA THR A 174 6.70 3.03 -18.60
C THR A 174 8.17 3.40 -18.74
N SER A 175 9.02 2.45 -19.14
CA SER A 175 10.40 2.73 -19.50
C SER A 175 10.80 1.96 -20.74
N SER A 176 11.51 2.61 -21.66
CA SER A 176 12.20 1.90 -22.77
C SER A 176 13.62 1.45 -22.40
N THR A 177 14.09 1.78 -21.19
CA THR A 177 15.34 1.27 -20.62
C THR A 177 15.01 0.04 -19.76
N ALA A 178 15.70 -1.07 -19.99
CA ALA A 178 15.48 -2.28 -19.20
C ALA A 178 16.00 -2.11 -17.76
N GLY A 179 15.31 -2.74 -16.80
CA GLY A 179 15.77 -2.74 -15.41
C GLY A 179 15.64 -1.38 -14.74
N VAL A 180 14.47 -0.74 -14.83
CA VAL A 180 14.20 0.50 -14.09
C VAL A 180 13.39 0.20 -12.83
N THR A 181 13.88 0.66 -11.68
CA THR A 181 13.12 0.66 -10.43
C THR A 181 12.54 2.04 -10.17
N VAL A 182 11.26 2.09 -9.82
CA VAL A 182 10.49 3.29 -9.54
C VAL A 182 9.90 3.17 -8.14
N THR A 183 9.98 4.23 -7.35
CA THR A 183 9.31 4.36 -6.07
C THR A 183 8.51 5.66 -6.07
N SER A 184 7.25 5.62 -5.65
CA SER A 184 6.42 6.80 -5.44
C SER A 184 6.03 6.93 -3.99
N ARG A 185 5.78 8.17 -3.55
CA ARG A 185 5.13 8.53 -2.30
C ARG A 185 3.90 9.38 -2.60
N ARG A 186 2.71 9.05 -2.08
CA ARG A 186 1.49 9.83 -2.35
C ARG A 186 1.02 10.67 -1.16
N ASN A 187 0.71 11.95 -1.41
CA ASN A 187 0.00 12.83 -0.49
C ASN A 187 -1.35 13.24 -1.10
N ASP A 188 -2.44 13.08 -0.34
CA ASP A 188 -3.78 13.38 -0.84
C ASP A 188 -4.36 14.65 -0.21
N VAL A 189 -5.10 15.42 -1.00
CA VAL A 189 -6.07 16.39 -0.50
C VAL A 189 -7.40 15.66 -0.36
N LYS A 190 -7.85 15.40 0.88
CA LYS A 190 -9.08 14.63 1.13
C LYS A 190 -10.33 15.43 0.77
N ALA A 191 -11.33 14.71 0.25
CA ALA A 191 -12.68 15.24 0.15
C ALA A 191 -13.26 15.48 1.57
N PRO A 192 -14.08 16.53 1.77
CA PRO A 192 -14.71 16.83 3.06
C PRO A 192 -15.79 15.82 3.47
#